data_AF-A0A9W9YD83-F1
#
_entry.id   AF-A0A9W9YD83-F1
#
_cell.length_a   1.000
_cell.length_b   1.000
_cell.length_c   1.000
_cell.angle_alpha   90.00
_cell.angle_beta   90.00
_cell.angle_gamma   90.00
#
_symmetry.space_group_name_H-M   'P 1'
#
loop_
_entity.id
_entity.type
_entity.pdbx_description
1 polymer ?
#
loop_
_entity_poly.entity_id
_entity_poly.type
_entity_poly.pdbx_seq_one_letter_code
_entity_poly.pdbx_strand_id
1 'polypeptide(L)'
;MVCMFTLPDANTSHFTELVTASGDVIKASGNENPELFWGMKGYGFNFGVVTSMTFQLYDIPGNVIGGDLYYPISKAPGVFKVIRDFVREKADNRISVFMMVTFQHSG
;
A
#
# COMPACT_ATOMS: atom_id res chain seq x y z
N MET A 1 3.69 -2.44 -11.42
CA MET A 1 4.10 -2.84 -10.07
C MET A 1 3.79 -1.68 -9.13
N VAL A 2 2.51 -1.53 -8.77
CA VAL A 2 2.11 -0.62 -7.70
C VAL A 2 2.27 -1.45 -6.43
N CYS A 3 3.08 -0.98 -5.49
CA CYS A 3 3.29 -1.64 -4.21
C CYS A 3 1.94 -1.71 -3.50
N MET A 4 1.24 -2.84 -3.65
CA MET A 4 -0.04 -3.14 -3.01
C MET A 4 0.21 -3.65 -1.58
N PHE A 5 1.19 -3.06 -0.89
CA PHE A 5 1.25 -3.10 0.56
C PHE A 5 0.54 -1.82 1.01
N THR A 6 -0.77 -1.90 1.15
CA THR A 6 -1.47 -1.01 2.07
C THR A 6 -0.85 -1.30 3.43
N LEU A 7 0.17 -0.51 3.79
CA LEU A 7 0.87 -0.58 5.05
C LEU A 7 -0.17 -0.42 6.17
N PRO A 8 -0.51 -1.49 6.92
CA PRO A 8 -1.50 -1.40 7.99
C PRO A 8 -1.01 -0.48 9.12
N ASP A 9 0.30 -0.28 9.18
CA ASP A 9 0.97 0.69 10.02
C ASP A 9 1.98 1.46 9.19
N ALA A 10 2.12 2.76 9.40
CA ALA A 10 3.21 3.54 8.79
C ALA A 10 4.60 3.12 9.32
N ASN A 11 4.73 1.99 10.01
CA ASN A 11 5.92 1.57 10.76
C ASN A 11 6.53 0.24 10.27
N THR A 12 6.00 -0.37 9.22
CA THR A 12 6.52 -1.64 8.72
C THR A 12 7.92 -1.47 8.14
N SER A 13 8.21 -0.33 7.50
CA SER A 13 9.58 0.01 7.11
C SER A 13 10.34 0.55 8.31
N HIS A 14 11.54 0.02 8.56
CA HIS A 14 12.44 0.45 9.63
C HIS A 14 13.65 1.23 9.12
N PHE A 15 14.04 1.02 7.87
CA PHE A 15 15.26 1.57 7.30
C PHE A 15 15.13 1.70 5.78
N THR A 16 15.71 2.75 5.22
CA THR A 16 15.74 3.01 3.78
C THR A 16 17.09 3.61 3.39
N GLU A 17 17.66 3.14 2.28
CA GLU A 17 18.82 3.73 1.64
C GLU A 17 18.41 4.31 0.28
N LEU A 18 18.88 5.53 -0.03
CA LEU A 18 18.56 6.22 -1.27
C LEU A 18 19.76 6.94 -1.86
N VAL A 19 19.74 7.10 -3.17
CA VAL A 19 20.65 7.97 -3.93
C VAL A 19 19.92 9.26 -4.28
N THR A 20 20.46 10.40 -3.84
CA THR A 20 19.89 11.73 -4.14
C THR A 20 20.16 12.15 -5.58
N ALA A 21 19.52 13.26 -6.01
CA ALA A 21 19.80 13.86 -7.32
C ALA A 21 21.28 14.28 -7.50
N SER A 22 21.98 14.55 -6.40
CA SER A 22 23.42 14.89 -6.41
C SER A 22 24.33 13.65 -6.52
N GLY A 23 23.77 12.44 -6.43
CA GLY A 23 24.52 11.19 -6.42
C GLY A 23 24.95 10.71 -5.02
N ASP A 24 24.54 11.41 -3.96
CA ASP A 24 24.89 11.05 -2.59
C ASP A 24 24.06 9.86 -2.10
N VAL A 25 24.70 8.93 -1.39
CA VAL A 25 24.02 7.81 -0.72
C VAL A 25 23.62 8.25 0.69
N ILE A 26 22.33 8.29 0.96
CA ILE A 26 21.75 8.66 2.24
C ILE A 26 21.01 7.47 2.84
N LYS A 27 21.06 7.37 4.17
CA LYS A 27 20.29 6.42 4.96
C LYS A 27 19.24 7.14 5.78
N ALA A 28 18.04 6.58 5.87
CA ALA A 28 16.93 7.17 6.59
C ALA A 28 16.20 6.10 7.41
N SER A 29 15.96 6.41 8.67
CA SER A 29 15.24 5.59 9.64
C SER A 29 14.59 6.49 10.70
N GLY A 30 13.91 5.90 11.69
CA GLY A 30 13.39 6.67 12.82
C GLY A 30 14.47 7.39 13.65
N ASN A 31 15.73 6.96 13.54
CA ASN A 31 16.84 7.48 14.33
C ASN A 31 17.93 8.17 13.48
N GLU A 32 17.83 8.10 12.15
CA GLU A 32 18.81 8.65 11.20
C GLU A 32 18.03 9.37 10.10
N ASN A 33 18.24 10.68 9.91
CA ASN A 33 17.43 11.50 9.00
C ASN A 33 15.90 11.31 9.17
N PRO A 34 15.35 11.48 10.40
CA PRO A 34 13.96 11.13 10.72
C PRO A 34 12.91 11.92 9.93
N GLU A 35 13.19 13.18 9.60
CA GLU A 35 12.30 14.03 8.77
C GLU A 35 12.19 13.50 7.33
N LEU A 36 13.32 13.07 6.76
CA LEU A 36 13.37 12.43 5.46
C LEU A 36 12.64 11.08 5.50
N PHE A 37 12.90 10.28 6.54
CA PHE A 37 12.23 9.00 6.74
C PHE A 37 10.71 9.16 6.86
N TRP A 38 10.24 10.18 7.58
CA TRP A 38 8.82 10.53 7.65
C TRP A 38 8.27 10.97 6.28
N GLY A 39 8.96 11.86 5.56
CA GLY A 39 8.54 12.36 4.25
C GLY A 39 8.44 11.27 3.18
N MET A 40 9.28 10.24 3.27
CA MET A 40 9.22 9.09 2.36
C MET A 40 8.01 8.17 2.59
N LYS A 41 7.37 8.19 3.76
CA LYS A 41 6.19 7.36 4.13
C LYS A 41 4.88 7.84 3.49
N GLY A 42 4.89 8.09 2.18
CA GLY A 42 3.72 8.48 1.42
C GLY A 42 4.04 8.92 0.00
N TYR A 43 5.22 9.52 -0.21
CA TYR A 43 5.67 10.04 -1.50
C TYR A 43 7.20 9.88 -1.68
N GLY A 44 7.68 8.64 -1.57
CA GLY A 44 9.12 8.33 -1.55
C GLY A 44 9.94 8.71 -2.80
N PHE A 45 9.29 8.86 -3.96
CA PHE A 45 10.01 9.13 -5.22
C PHE A 45 10.51 10.58 -5.38
N ASN A 46 10.10 11.51 -4.52
CA ASN A 46 10.51 12.92 -4.62
C ASN A 46 11.91 13.20 -4.05
N PHE A 47 12.45 12.28 -3.25
CA PHE A 47 13.68 12.52 -2.48
C PHE A 47 14.92 11.84 -3.07
N GLY A 48 14.74 10.94 -4.04
CA GLY A 48 15.82 10.20 -4.69
C GLY A 48 15.35 8.81 -5.14
N VAL A 49 16.32 8.01 -5.59
CA VAL A 49 16.09 6.61 -5.95
C VAL A 49 16.39 5.74 -4.75
N VAL A 50 15.39 5.06 -4.20
CA VAL A 50 15.58 4.11 -3.11
C VAL A 50 16.29 2.86 -3.65
N THR A 51 17.43 2.52 -3.07
CA THR A 51 18.26 1.35 -3.43
C THR A 51 18.04 0.18 -2.49
N SER A 52 17.62 0.43 -1.25
CA SER A 52 17.38 -0.62 -0.25
C SER A 52 16.30 -0.21 0.76
N MET A 53 15.52 -1.19 1.23
CA MET A 53 14.51 -1.01 2.28
C MET A 53 14.48 -2.23 3.20
N THR A 54 14.31 -2.01 4.51
CA THR A 54 14.12 -3.07 5.51
C THR A 54 12.71 -3.01 6.07
N PHE A 55 12.02 -4.16 6.09
CA PHE A 55 10.66 -4.30 6.57
C PHE A 55 10.54 -5.29 7.74
N GLN A 56 9.67 -4.99 8.69
CA GLN A 56 9.18 -5.97 9.66
C GLN A 56 8.20 -6.91 8.96
N LEU A 57 8.43 -8.20 9.13
CA LEU A 57 7.54 -9.23 8.61
C LEU A 57 6.54 -9.66 9.69
N TYR A 58 5.36 -10.05 9.23
CA TYR A 58 4.28 -10.60 10.05
C TYR A 58 3.99 -12.03 9.61
N ASP A 59 3.68 -12.90 10.57
CA ASP A 59 3.24 -14.26 10.26
C ASP A 59 1.91 -14.21 9.51
N ILE A 60 1.89 -14.79 8.32
CA ILE A 60 0.65 -14.93 7.54
C ILE A 60 -0.03 -16.22 8.01
N PRO A 61 -1.29 -16.17 8.48
CA PRO A 61 -2.01 -17.37 8.87
C PRO A 61 -2.16 -18.31 7.67
N GLY A 62 -1.71 -19.56 7.83
CA GLY A 62 -1.73 -20.66 6.85
C GLY A 62 -2.28 -20.35 5.44
N ASN A 63 -3.41 -20.95 5.09
CA ASN A 63 -3.99 -20.79 3.76
C ASN A 63 -4.78 -19.48 3.66
N VAL A 64 -4.41 -18.63 2.70
CA VAL A 64 -5.18 -17.46 2.30
C VAL A 64 -6.14 -17.84 1.18
N ILE A 65 -7.44 -17.62 1.38
CA ILE A 65 -8.45 -17.80 0.33
C ILE A 65 -8.73 -16.42 -0.27
N GLY A 66 -8.53 -16.30 -1.58
CA GLY A 66 -8.76 -15.07 -2.32
C GLY A 66 -9.48 -15.33 -3.65
N GLY A 67 -10.05 -14.28 -4.22
CA GLY A 67 -10.71 -14.31 -5.52
C GLY A 67 -11.27 -12.95 -5.91
N ASP A 68 -11.65 -12.84 -7.18
CA ASP A 68 -12.22 -11.62 -7.74
C ASP A 68 -13.74 -11.74 -7.91
N LEU A 69 -14.45 -10.63 -7.68
CA LEU A 69 -15.86 -10.51 -8.00
C LEU A 69 -16.02 -9.42 -9.06
N TYR A 70 -16.57 -9.81 -10.22
CA TYR A 70 -16.81 -8.90 -11.34
C TYR A 70 -18.29 -8.53 -11.42
N TYR A 71 -18.55 -7.22 -11.44
CA TYR A 71 -19.89 -6.67 -11.59
C TYR A 71 -19.93 -5.70 -12.77
N PRO A 72 -21.03 -5.65 -13.54
CA PRO A 72 -21.19 -4.61 -14.55
C PRO A 72 -21.29 -3.23 -13.90
N ILE A 73 -20.83 -2.19 -14.59
CA ILE A 73 -20.79 -0.81 -14.07
C ILE A 73 -22.18 -0.30 -13.63
N SER A 74 -23.25 -0.81 -14.22
CA SER A 74 -24.63 -0.49 -13.82
C SER A 74 -24.95 -0.87 -12.37
N LYS A 75 -24.22 -1.82 -11.79
CA LYS A 75 -24.37 -2.24 -10.38
C LYS A 75 -23.46 -1.48 -9.42
N ALA A 76 -22.58 -0.61 -9.92
CA ALA A 76 -21.59 0.09 -9.12
C ALA A 76 -22.17 0.78 -7.88
N PRO A 77 -23.29 1.54 -7.94
CA PRO A 77 -23.84 2.21 -6.75
C PRO A 77 -24.17 1.24 -5.61
N GLY A 78 -24.71 0.06 -5.93
CA GLY A 78 -25.03 -0.97 -4.95
C GLY A 78 -23.78 -1.63 -4.38
N VAL A 79 -22.82 -1.97 -5.23
CA VAL A 79 -21.54 -2.58 -4.84
C VAL A 79 -20.75 -1.65 -3.91
N PHE A 80 -20.66 -0.35 -4.25
CA PHE A 80 -20.04 0.66 -3.39
C PHE A 80 -20.72 0.76 -2.02
N LYS A 81 -22.05 0.71 -1.97
CA LYS A 81 -22.79 0.75 -0.71
C LYS A 81 -22.44 -0.45 0.17
N VAL A 82 -22.45 -1.66 -0.40
CA VAL A 82 -22.13 -2.89 0.33
C VAL A 82 -20.69 -2.86 0.87
N ILE A 83 -19.71 -2.47 0.05
CA ILE A 83 -18.31 -2.39 0.49
C ILE A 83 -18.12 -1.31 1.55
N ARG A 84 -18.75 -0.15 1.40
CA ARG A 84 -18.72 0.92 2.42
C ARG A 84 -19.26 0.42 3.76
N ASP A 85 -20.41 -0.26 3.76
CA ASP A 85 -21.06 -0.75 4.97
C ASP A 85 -20.24 -1.89 5.59
N PHE A 86 -19.69 -2.79 4.78
CA PHE A 86 -18.77 -3.86 5.21
C PHE A 86 -17.54 -3.30 5.93
N VAL A 87 -16.85 -2.32 5.35
CA VAL A 87 -15.65 -1.69 5.94
C VAL A 87 -15.97 -0.98 7.25
N ARG A 88 -17.17 -0.37 7.37
CA ARG A 88 -17.55 0.39 8.57
C ARG A 88 -18.04 -0.47 9.72
N GLU A 89 -18.80 -1.52 9.45
CA GLU A 89 -19.55 -2.26 10.47
C GLU A 89 -18.95 -3.63 10.79
N LYS A 90 -18.22 -4.23 9.86
CA LYS A 90 -17.81 -5.64 9.90
C LYS A 90 -16.37 -5.85 9.48
N ALA A 91 -15.47 -4.93 9.82
CA ALA A 91 -14.04 -5.14 9.62
C ALA A 91 -13.54 -6.28 10.54
N ASP A 92 -13.75 -7.52 10.12
CA ASP A 92 -12.95 -8.65 10.58
C ASP A 92 -11.53 -8.42 10.04
N ASN A 93 -10.56 -8.31 10.94
CA ASN A 93 -9.15 -8.07 10.61
C ASN A 93 -8.53 -9.19 9.75
N ARG A 94 -9.29 -10.25 9.44
CA ARG A 94 -8.90 -11.36 8.55
C ARG A 94 -9.31 -11.16 7.10
N ILE A 95 -10.15 -10.19 6.78
CA ILE A 95 -10.66 -9.95 5.42
C ILE A 95 -10.11 -8.63 4.88
N SER A 96 -9.44 -8.70 3.73
CA SER A 96 -9.03 -7.52 2.96
C SER A 96 -9.79 -7.47 1.65
N VAL A 97 -10.35 -6.30 1.31
CA VAL A 97 -11.09 -6.07 0.07
C VAL A 97 -10.51 -4.84 -0.61
N PHE A 98 -10.10 -4.97 -1.86
CA PHE A 98 -9.78 -3.84 -2.73
C PHE A 98 -10.77 -3.80 -3.89
N MET A 99 -11.06 -2.60 -4.39
CA MET A 99 -11.93 -2.41 -5.54
C MET A 99 -11.15 -1.74 -6.67
N MET A 100 -11.34 -2.24 -7.88
CA MET A 100 -10.84 -1.60 -9.10
C MET A 100 -12.01 -1.34 -10.04
N VAL A 101 -12.10 -0.12 -10.57
CA VAL A 101 -13.02 0.22 -11.65
C VAL A 101 -12.24 0.21 -12.94
N THR A 102 -12.56 -0.72 -13.83
CA THR A 102 -11.93 -0.82 -15.15
C THR A 102 -12.88 -0.25 -16.19
N PHE A 103 -12.40 0.74 -16.94
CA PHE A 103 -13.09 1.24 -18.12
C PHE A 103 -12.52 0.51 -19.32
N GLN A 104 -13.30 -0.42 -19.88
CA GLN A 104 -12.94 -1.02 -21.17
C GLN A 104 -13.33 -0.03 -22.27
N HIS A 105 -12.32 0.62 -22.86
CA HIS A 105 -12.49 1.38 -24.08
C HIS A 105 -12.53 0.39 -25.24
N SER A 106 -13.69 0.23 -25.87
CA SER A 106 -13.82 -0.51 -27.13
C SER A 106 -13.23 0.32 -28.25
N GLY A 107 -12.05 -0.08 -28.76
CA GLY A 107 -11.54 0.37 -30.06
C GLY A 107 -12.17 -0.42 -31.20
#